data_AF-A0AAE3PJR1-F1
#
_entry.id   AF-A0AAE3PJR1-F1
#
_cell.length_a   1.000
_cell.length_b   1.000
_cell.length_c   1.000
_cell.angle_alpha   90.00
_cell.angle_beta   90.00
_cell.angle_gamma   90.00
#
_symmetry.space_group_name_H-M   'P 1'
#
loop_
_entity.id
_entity.type
_entity.pdbx_description
1 polymer ?
#
loop_
_entity_poly.entity_id
_entity_poly.type
_entity_poly.pdbx_seq_one_letter_code
_entity_poly.pdbx_strand_id
1 'polypeptide(L)'
;MSGPRVLILGPPGAGKGTQSSNIADEFDVEHITTGDALRANKDMDISDMDTEYDTPREYMEAGDLVPDAVVNAIVEEALTSADGFVLDGYPRNLEQAEELEGMTDLDVILSLDVSREELVDRLTGRRVCDDCGANYHVEFNQPEEEGVCDECGGELIQRDDDNEESVNNRLDVFEENTLPVIEHYEDDDAFVAIDGEQTPDEVWADIEAAIEDAN
;
A
#
# COMPACT_ATOMS: atom_id res chain seq x y z
N MET A 1 18.88 16.50 -8.85
CA MET A 1 17.44 16.85 -8.80
C MET A 1 16.89 16.04 -7.65
N SER A 2 15.97 16.58 -6.85
CA SER A 2 15.23 15.76 -5.87
C SER A 2 14.47 14.69 -6.64
N GLY A 3 14.33 13.49 -6.08
CA GLY A 3 13.50 12.45 -6.67
C GLY A 3 12.01 12.83 -6.59
N PRO A 4 11.14 12.19 -7.38
CA PRO A 4 9.71 12.46 -7.33
C PRO A 4 9.12 12.11 -5.96
N ARG A 5 8.07 12.82 -5.56
CA ARG A 5 7.24 12.55 -4.37
C ARG A 5 5.88 12.04 -4.82
N VAL A 6 5.74 10.73 -4.83
CA VAL A 6 4.58 10.04 -5.38
C VAL A 6 3.71 9.51 -4.26
N LEU A 7 2.40 9.76 -4.34
CA LEU A 7 1.40 9.08 -3.54
C LEU A 7 0.71 8.02 -4.40
N ILE A 8 0.57 6.79 -3.90
CA ILE A 8 -0.21 5.75 -4.58
C ILE A 8 -1.42 5.32 -3.74
N LEU A 9 -2.61 5.57 -4.30
CA LEU A 9 -3.91 5.25 -3.75
C LEU A 9 -4.54 4.08 -4.49
N GLY A 10 -5.52 3.47 -3.84
CA GLY A 10 -6.31 2.38 -4.41
C GLY A 10 -6.59 1.28 -3.40
N PRO A 11 -7.51 0.37 -3.72
CA PRO A 11 -7.96 -0.65 -2.79
C PRO A 11 -6.87 -1.68 -2.44
N PRO A 12 -7.00 -2.38 -1.29
CA PRO A 12 -6.13 -3.50 -0.98
C PRO A 12 -6.25 -4.57 -2.07
N GLY A 13 -5.12 -5.02 -2.63
CA GLY A 13 -5.11 -5.96 -3.76
C GLY A 13 -4.96 -5.31 -5.14
N ALA A 14 -4.99 -3.98 -5.23
CA ALA A 14 -4.89 -3.27 -6.53
C ALA A 14 -3.52 -3.36 -7.22
N GLY A 15 -2.49 -3.89 -6.55
CA GLY A 15 -1.12 -3.98 -7.10
C GLY A 15 -0.19 -2.83 -6.68
N LYS A 16 -0.62 -1.96 -5.75
CA LYS A 16 0.17 -0.81 -5.26
C LYS A 16 1.61 -1.17 -4.90
N GLY A 17 1.82 -2.13 -3.99
CA GLY A 17 3.17 -2.50 -3.56
C GLY A 17 4.10 -2.98 -4.69
N THR A 18 3.56 -3.63 -5.73
CA THR A 18 4.34 -3.98 -6.93
C THR A 18 4.78 -2.72 -7.66
N GLN A 19 3.84 -1.80 -7.91
CA GLN A 19 4.14 -0.57 -8.62
C GLN A 19 5.00 0.39 -7.80
N SER A 20 4.83 0.48 -6.49
CA SER A 20 5.71 1.24 -5.61
C SER A 20 7.14 0.72 -5.62
N SER A 21 7.34 -0.60 -5.69
CA SER A 21 8.68 -1.18 -5.83
C SER A 21 9.31 -0.76 -7.16
N ASN A 22 8.54 -0.80 -8.26
CA ASN A 22 9.01 -0.34 -9.57
C ASN A 22 9.35 1.17 -9.56
N ILE A 23 8.52 2.01 -8.93
CA ILE A 23 8.78 3.47 -8.79
C ILE A 23 10.08 3.69 -8.01
N ALA A 24 10.25 3.01 -6.87
CA ALA A 24 11.44 3.16 -6.04
C ALA A 24 12.72 2.76 -6.79
N ASP A 25 12.68 1.66 -7.54
CA ASP A 25 13.82 1.16 -8.30
C ASP A 25 14.17 2.04 -9.52
N GLU A 26 13.17 2.49 -10.29
CA GLU A 26 13.41 3.29 -11.51
C GLU A 26 13.87 4.72 -11.17
N PHE A 27 13.25 5.35 -10.16
CA PHE A 27 13.51 6.74 -9.82
C PHE A 27 14.51 6.93 -8.67
N ASP A 28 15.07 5.85 -8.11
CA ASP A 28 16.02 5.85 -6.98
C ASP A 28 15.47 6.64 -5.78
N VAL A 29 14.22 6.34 -5.40
CA VAL A 29 13.50 6.98 -4.29
C VAL A 29 13.10 5.99 -3.20
N GLU A 30 12.79 6.50 -2.00
CA GLU A 30 12.44 5.64 -0.87
C GLU A 30 11.01 5.09 -1.01
N HIS A 31 10.86 3.77 -0.85
CA HIS A 31 9.54 3.13 -0.75
C HIS A 31 9.06 3.19 0.70
N ILE A 32 8.14 4.10 0.97
CA ILE A 32 7.52 4.27 2.30
C ILE A 32 6.20 3.50 2.30
N THR A 33 6.17 2.37 3.02
CA THR A 33 4.96 1.55 3.16
C THR A 33 4.55 1.40 4.62
N THR A 34 3.38 1.93 4.96
CA THR A 34 2.84 1.82 6.33
C THR A 34 2.46 0.38 6.67
N GLY A 35 2.02 -0.40 5.67
CA GLY A 35 1.64 -1.79 5.85
C GLY A 35 2.78 -2.65 6.38
N ASP A 36 3.96 -2.57 5.77
CA ASP A 36 5.10 -3.38 6.22
C ASP A 36 5.73 -2.82 7.51
N ALA A 37 5.74 -1.50 7.69
CA ALA A 37 6.14 -0.89 8.96
C ALA A 37 5.26 -1.37 10.13
N LEU A 38 3.94 -1.45 9.94
CA LEU A 38 3.01 -2.00 10.93
C LEU A 38 3.24 -3.49 11.16
N ARG A 39 3.45 -4.30 10.10
CA ARG A 39 3.75 -5.74 10.26
C ARG A 39 5.04 -5.99 11.04
N ALA A 40 6.08 -5.21 10.79
CA ALA A 40 7.35 -5.29 11.50
C ALA A 40 7.23 -4.93 12.98
N ASN A 41 6.26 -4.09 13.32
CA ASN A 41 5.99 -3.62 14.69
C ASN A 41 4.66 -4.12 15.25
N LYS A 42 4.10 -5.21 14.71
CA LYS A 42 2.73 -5.64 14.99
C LYS A 42 2.43 -5.97 16.45
N ASP A 43 3.46 -6.30 17.23
CA ASP A 43 3.37 -6.63 18.66
C ASP A 43 3.74 -5.45 19.58
N MET A 44 3.87 -4.23 19.04
CA MET A 44 4.09 -3.03 19.86
C MET A 44 2.88 -2.74 20.74
N ASP A 45 3.13 -2.32 21.98
CA ASP A 45 2.11 -1.98 22.95
C ASP A 45 1.56 -0.58 22.68
N ILE A 46 0.25 -0.51 22.40
CA ILE A 46 -0.51 0.74 22.20
C ILE A 46 -1.65 0.89 23.23
N SER A 47 -1.66 0.09 24.30
CA SER A 47 -2.72 0.07 25.32
C SER A 47 -2.92 1.42 26.04
N ASP A 48 -1.88 2.25 26.11
CA ASP A 48 -1.95 3.62 26.66
C ASP A 48 -2.85 4.56 25.83
N MET A 49 -3.30 4.15 24.63
CA MET A 49 -4.15 4.95 23.75
C MET A 49 -5.66 4.79 24.01
N ASP A 50 -6.06 3.92 24.96
CA ASP A 50 -7.47 3.61 25.27
C ASP A 50 -8.28 3.18 24.02
N THR A 51 -7.66 2.40 23.13
CA THR A 51 -8.24 1.92 21.85
C THR A 51 -8.90 0.53 22.00
N GLU A 52 -9.51 0.02 20.93
CA GLU A 52 -10.19 -1.29 20.94
C GLU A 52 -9.22 -2.46 21.16
N TYR A 53 -8.03 -2.40 20.55
CA TYR A 53 -6.98 -3.39 20.73
C TYR A 53 -5.71 -2.76 21.31
N ASP A 54 -4.91 -3.60 21.97
CA ASP A 54 -3.65 -3.21 22.62
C ASP A 54 -2.44 -3.31 21.67
N THR A 55 -2.63 -3.88 20.48
CA THR A 55 -1.58 -4.07 19.47
C THR A 55 -2.07 -3.80 18.05
N PRO A 56 -1.20 -3.33 17.12
CA PRO A 56 -1.57 -3.19 15.71
C PRO A 56 -1.96 -4.51 15.04
N ARG A 57 -1.42 -5.65 15.50
CA ARG A 57 -1.73 -6.98 14.96
C ARG A 57 -3.23 -7.25 14.93
N GLU A 58 -3.93 -6.98 16.04
CA GLU A 58 -5.34 -7.34 16.17
C GLU A 58 -6.22 -6.53 15.21
N TYR A 59 -5.93 -5.24 15.02
CA TYR A 59 -6.55 -4.42 13.97
C TYR A 59 -6.34 -5.04 12.58
N MET A 60 -5.11 -5.44 12.27
CA MET A 60 -4.77 -6.00 10.96
C MET A 60 -5.44 -7.35 10.70
N GLU A 61 -5.48 -8.24 11.69
CA GLU A 61 -6.14 -9.54 11.61
C GLU A 61 -7.66 -9.37 11.42
N ALA A 62 -8.26 -8.38 12.09
CA ALA A 62 -9.66 -8.01 11.90
C ALA A 62 -9.94 -7.33 10.56
N GLY A 63 -8.93 -6.74 9.91
CA GLY A 63 -9.09 -5.97 8.67
C GLY A 63 -9.42 -4.49 8.89
N ASP A 64 -9.26 -3.99 10.11
CA ASP A 64 -9.57 -2.64 10.54
C ASP A 64 -8.37 -1.68 10.37
N LEU A 65 -8.61 -0.38 10.53
CA LEU A 65 -7.57 0.64 10.54
C LEU A 65 -6.87 0.70 11.90
N VAL A 66 -5.54 0.66 11.88
CA VAL A 66 -4.72 0.99 13.05
C VAL A 66 -4.91 2.48 13.38
N PRO A 67 -4.93 2.88 14.67
CA PRO A 67 -5.16 4.27 15.07
C PRO A 67 -4.25 5.28 14.36
N ASP A 68 -4.83 6.39 13.89
CA ASP A 68 -4.13 7.40 13.09
C ASP A 68 -2.85 7.91 13.75
N ALA A 69 -2.84 8.14 15.07
CA ALA A 69 -1.65 8.63 15.76
C ALA A 69 -0.44 7.67 15.66
N VAL A 70 -0.67 6.36 15.54
CA VAL A 70 0.40 5.38 15.31
C VAL A 70 0.92 5.50 13.88
N VAL A 71 0.01 5.55 12.91
CA VAL A 71 0.36 5.56 11.48
C VAL A 71 1.00 6.89 11.08
N ASN A 72 0.45 8.02 11.54
CA ASN A 72 0.98 9.37 11.32
C ASN A 72 2.42 9.48 11.81
N ALA A 73 2.72 8.96 13.00
CA ALA A 73 4.08 9.00 13.56
C ALA A 73 5.09 8.18 12.73
N ILE A 74 4.66 7.03 12.18
CA ILE A 74 5.48 6.22 11.28
C ILE A 74 5.79 6.98 9.98
N VAL A 75 4.78 7.63 9.41
CA VAL A 75 4.92 8.39 8.15
C VAL A 75 5.77 9.64 8.36
N GLU A 76 5.55 10.39 9.43
CA GLU A 76 6.32 11.60 9.75
C GLU A 76 7.83 11.32 9.87
N GLU A 77 8.19 10.25 10.59
CA GLU A 77 9.59 9.84 10.76
C GLU A 77 10.20 9.42 9.42
N ALA A 78 9.47 8.67 8.59
CA ALA A 78 9.94 8.23 7.28
C ALA A 78 10.16 9.41 6.31
N LEU A 79 9.25 10.38 6.28
CA LEU A 79 9.33 11.54 5.39
C LEU A 79 10.46 12.52 5.76
N THR A 80 10.84 12.61 7.04
CA THR A 80 11.80 13.60 7.55
C THR A 80 13.18 13.54 6.85
N SER A 81 13.58 12.37 6.35
CA SER A 81 14.89 12.16 5.72
C SER A 81 14.84 11.89 4.22
N ALA A 82 13.64 11.88 3.61
CA ALA A 82 13.44 11.48 2.22
C ALA A 82 13.58 12.68 1.26
N ASP A 83 14.56 12.61 0.35
CA ASP A 83 14.74 13.58 -0.75
C ASP A 83 13.76 13.34 -1.92
N GLY A 84 13.08 12.18 -1.92
CA GLY A 84 12.04 11.73 -2.86
C GLY A 84 11.50 10.38 -2.36
N PHE A 85 10.23 10.07 -2.65
CA PHE A 85 9.59 8.87 -2.11
C PHE A 85 8.42 8.40 -2.97
N VAL A 86 8.03 7.14 -2.76
CA VAL A 86 6.69 6.64 -3.09
C VAL A 86 6.01 6.18 -1.80
N LEU A 87 4.85 6.76 -1.51
CA LEU A 87 4.07 6.49 -0.31
C LEU A 87 2.92 5.54 -0.64
N ASP A 88 2.96 4.32 -0.07
CA ASP A 88 1.92 3.28 -0.21
C ASP A 88 1.25 3.00 1.14
N GLY A 89 -0.08 2.92 1.11
CA GLY A 89 -0.89 2.50 2.24
C GLY A 89 -1.27 3.62 3.21
N TYR A 90 -0.98 4.88 2.87
CA TYR A 90 -1.36 6.09 3.58
C TYR A 90 -1.54 7.23 2.57
N PRO A 91 -2.55 8.11 2.70
CA PRO A 91 -3.58 8.14 3.75
C PRO A 91 -4.71 7.13 3.52
N ARG A 92 -5.42 6.77 4.59
CA ARG A 92 -6.56 5.83 4.59
C ARG A 92 -7.88 6.42 5.06
N ASN A 93 -7.87 7.65 5.56
CA ASN A 93 -9.03 8.46 5.90
C ASN A 93 -8.70 9.94 5.66
N LEU A 94 -9.70 10.81 5.77
CA LEU A 94 -9.54 12.24 5.49
C LEU A 94 -8.64 12.93 6.52
N GLU A 95 -8.70 12.52 7.79
CA GLU A 95 -7.84 13.06 8.84
C GLU A 95 -6.34 12.80 8.54
N GLN A 96 -6.00 11.62 8.04
CA GLN A 96 -4.66 11.30 7.57
C GLN A 96 -4.28 12.09 6.31
N ALA A 97 -5.23 12.37 5.41
CA ALA A 97 -4.97 13.18 4.23
C ALA A 97 -4.63 14.63 4.60
N GLU A 98 -5.41 15.23 5.50
CA GLU A 98 -5.13 16.57 6.05
C GLU A 98 -3.77 16.62 6.76
N GLU A 99 -3.41 15.56 7.48
CA GLU A 99 -2.10 15.45 8.13
C GLU A 99 -0.96 15.36 7.10
N LEU A 100 -1.11 14.53 6.05
CA LEU A 100 -0.11 14.37 4.99
C LEU A 100 0.20 15.71 4.29
N GLU A 101 -0.84 16.49 3.98
CA GLU A 101 -0.72 17.82 3.38
C GLU A 101 0.06 18.80 4.26
N GLY A 102 0.06 18.58 5.58
CA GLY A 102 0.89 19.33 6.54
C GLY A 102 2.35 18.87 6.58
N MET A 103 2.64 17.63 6.17
CA MET A 103 3.97 17.01 6.24
C MET A 103 4.81 17.25 4.98
N THR A 104 4.20 17.17 3.79
CA THR A 104 4.93 17.21 2.51
C THR A 104 4.07 17.70 1.36
N ASP A 105 4.73 18.18 0.30
CA ASP A 105 4.12 18.36 -1.02
C ASP A 105 4.22 17.06 -1.82
N LEU A 106 3.28 16.84 -2.74
CA LEU A 106 3.24 15.70 -3.66
C LEU A 106 3.39 16.19 -5.10
N ASP A 107 4.21 15.50 -5.89
CA ASP A 107 4.40 15.81 -7.31
C ASP A 107 3.37 15.06 -8.17
N VAL A 108 3.01 13.83 -7.77
CA VAL A 108 2.07 12.97 -8.48
C VAL A 108 1.23 12.17 -7.47
N ILE A 109 -0.07 12.11 -7.70
CA ILE A 109 -1.02 11.31 -6.93
C ILE A 109 -1.65 10.28 -7.87
N LEU A 110 -1.24 9.03 -7.74
CA LEU A 110 -1.72 7.92 -8.55
C LEU A 110 -2.90 7.24 -7.85
N SER A 111 -3.96 6.92 -8.58
CA SER A 111 -5.08 6.11 -8.06
C SER A 111 -5.31 4.89 -8.95
N LEU A 112 -5.11 3.68 -8.40
CA LEU A 112 -5.33 2.43 -9.12
C LEU A 112 -6.78 1.98 -8.94
N ASP A 113 -7.53 1.94 -10.04
CA ASP A 113 -8.91 1.45 -10.06
C ASP A 113 -8.96 -0.03 -10.44
N VAL A 114 -9.63 -0.84 -9.62
CA VAL A 114 -9.78 -2.29 -9.80
C VAL A 114 -11.13 -2.71 -9.23
N SER A 115 -11.86 -3.55 -9.95
CA SER A 115 -13.16 -4.04 -9.48
C SER A 115 -13.04 -4.91 -8.24
N ARG A 116 -14.07 -4.85 -7.38
CA ARG A 116 -14.14 -5.65 -6.15
C ARG A 116 -14.01 -7.16 -6.38
N GLU A 117 -14.55 -7.67 -7.48
CA GLU A 117 -14.47 -9.10 -7.83
C GLU A 117 -13.00 -9.51 -8.05
N GLU A 118 -12.26 -8.75 -8.86
CA GLU A 118 -10.83 -8.95 -9.10
C GLU A 118 -10.01 -8.83 -7.80
N LEU A 119 -10.35 -7.89 -6.92
CA LEU A 119 -9.61 -7.67 -5.68
C LEU A 119 -9.71 -8.84 -4.70
N VAL A 120 -10.87 -9.48 -4.59
CA VAL A 120 -11.05 -10.65 -3.73
C VAL A 120 -10.20 -11.82 -4.22
N ASP A 121 -10.21 -12.07 -5.53
CA ASP A 121 -9.40 -13.12 -6.15
C ASP A 121 -7.90 -12.85 -5.96
N ARG A 122 -7.46 -11.61 -6.20
CA ARG A 122 -6.06 -11.17 -6.00
C ARG A 122 -5.57 -11.31 -4.56
N LEU A 123 -6.40 -10.95 -3.58
CA LEU A 123 -6.02 -11.00 -2.17
C LEU A 123 -5.96 -12.43 -1.65
N THR A 124 -6.95 -13.26 -1.97
CA THR A 124 -7.00 -14.66 -1.51
C THR A 124 -5.95 -15.54 -2.21
N GLY A 125 -5.52 -15.15 -3.41
CA GLY A 125 -4.45 -15.80 -4.15
C GLY A 125 -3.03 -15.36 -3.77
N ARG A 126 -2.86 -14.33 -2.93
CA ARG A 126 -1.55 -13.77 -2.56
C ARG A 126 -0.71 -14.73 -1.73
N ARG A 127 0.58 -14.79 -2.01
CA ARG A 127 1.61 -15.45 -1.21
C ARG A 127 2.73 -14.47 -0.89
N VAL A 128 3.33 -14.62 0.26
CA VAL A 128 4.47 -13.80 0.71
C VAL A 128 5.56 -14.71 1.24
N CYS A 129 6.81 -14.40 0.94
CA CYS A 129 7.93 -15.10 1.55
C CYS A 129 8.10 -14.65 3.01
N ASP A 130 8.10 -15.59 3.95
CA ASP A 130 8.26 -15.30 5.38
C ASP A 130 9.67 -14.74 5.71
N ASP A 131 10.68 -15.10 4.90
CA ASP A 131 12.07 -14.71 5.14
C ASP A 131 12.45 -13.34 4.55
N CYS A 132 11.94 -13.00 3.36
CA CYS A 132 12.36 -11.79 2.62
C CYS A 132 11.22 -10.85 2.25
N GLY A 133 9.96 -11.22 2.46
CA GLY A 133 8.81 -10.36 2.15
C GLY A 133 8.41 -10.30 0.67
N ALA A 134 9.12 -11.00 -0.22
CA ALA A 134 8.78 -11.08 -1.64
C ALA A 134 7.33 -11.54 -1.86
N ASN A 135 6.61 -10.87 -2.77
CA ASN A 135 5.19 -11.12 -3.03
C ASN A 135 5.00 -11.97 -4.29
N TYR A 136 4.16 -13.00 -4.16
CA TYR A 136 3.78 -13.93 -5.22
C TYR A 136 2.25 -14.03 -5.30
N HIS A 137 1.76 -14.62 -6.39
CA HIS A 137 0.37 -14.96 -6.56
C HIS A 137 0.25 -16.35 -7.17
N VAL A 138 -0.77 -17.11 -6.76
CA VAL A 138 -1.03 -18.46 -7.29
C VAL A 138 -1.33 -18.53 -8.80
N GLU A 139 -1.45 -17.40 -9.48
CA GLU A 139 -1.82 -17.32 -10.90
C GLU A 139 -0.96 -16.31 -11.67
N PHE A 140 -0.92 -15.05 -11.22
CA PHE A 140 -0.30 -13.95 -11.97
C PHE A 140 1.21 -13.80 -11.77
N ASN A 141 1.73 -14.17 -10.59
CA ASN A 141 3.16 -14.11 -10.26
C ASN A 141 3.54 -15.39 -9.51
N GLN A 142 3.50 -16.51 -10.23
CA GLN A 142 3.76 -17.83 -9.65
C GLN A 142 5.27 -18.02 -9.44
N PRO A 143 5.68 -18.61 -8.30
CA PRO A 143 7.07 -19.00 -8.12
C PRO A 143 7.47 -20.08 -9.14
N GLU A 144 8.77 -20.20 -9.42
CA GLU A 144 9.30 -21.29 -10.25
C GLU A 144 9.01 -22.67 -9.63
N GLU A 145 9.08 -22.76 -8.30
CA GLU A 145 8.73 -23.94 -7.52
C GLU A 145 7.61 -23.62 -6.49
N GLU A 146 6.54 -24.41 -6.50
CA GLU A 146 5.37 -24.18 -5.65
C GLU A 146 5.76 -24.14 -4.17
N GLY A 147 5.46 -23.02 -3.50
CA GLY A 147 5.74 -22.81 -2.09
C GLY A 147 7.15 -22.34 -1.77
N VAL A 148 8.01 -22.11 -2.77
CA VAL A 148 9.41 -21.70 -2.59
C VAL A 148 9.64 -20.33 -3.21
N CYS A 149 10.27 -19.44 -2.45
CA CYS A 149 10.63 -18.10 -2.93
C CYS A 149 11.79 -18.18 -3.94
N ASP A 150 11.62 -17.59 -5.11
CA ASP A 150 12.64 -17.56 -6.16
C ASP A 150 13.85 -16.68 -5.79
N GLU A 151 13.65 -15.70 -4.89
CA GLU A 151 14.71 -14.76 -4.48
C GLU A 151 15.65 -15.33 -3.41
N CYS A 152 15.12 -16.04 -2.42
CA CYS A 152 15.89 -16.49 -1.26
C CYS A 152 15.77 -17.99 -0.93
N GLY A 153 14.86 -18.71 -1.59
CA GLY A 153 14.56 -20.12 -1.28
C GLY A 153 13.73 -20.34 -0.02
N GLY A 154 13.20 -19.28 0.60
CA GLY A 154 12.34 -19.33 1.77
C GLY A 154 10.94 -19.88 1.48
N GLU A 155 10.17 -20.16 2.53
CA GLU A 155 8.78 -20.65 2.40
C GLU A 155 7.82 -19.52 2.02
N LEU A 156 6.94 -19.79 1.06
CA LEU A 156 5.85 -18.90 0.69
C LEU A 156 4.59 -19.25 1.47
N ILE A 157 4.10 -18.28 2.23
CA ILE A 157 2.92 -18.40 3.08
C ILE A 157 1.81 -17.46 2.62
N GLN A 158 0.57 -17.74 3.02
CA GLN A 158 -0.52 -16.78 2.94
C GLN A 158 -0.54 -15.97 4.24
N ARG A 159 -0.81 -14.66 4.15
CA ARG A 159 -0.91 -13.82 5.36
C ARG A 159 -2.18 -14.16 6.14
N ASP A 160 -2.15 -13.94 7.44
CA ASP A 160 -3.30 -14.20 8.33
C ASP A 160 -4.54 -13.38 7.91
N ASP A 161 -4.34 -12.16 7.39
CA ASP A 161 -5.36 -11.21 6.92
C ASP A 161 -5.80 -11.41 5.46
N ASP A 162 -5.35 -12.47 4.78
CA ASP A 162 -5.70 -12.80 3.38
C ASP A 162 -6.80 -13.89 3.27
N ASN A 163 -7.57 -14.09 4.33
CA ASN A 163 -8.76 -14.92 4.33
C ASN A 163 -10.00 -14.15 3.85
N GLU A 164 -11.03 -14.85 3.36
CA GLU A 164 -12.22 -14.23 2.73
C GLU A 164 -12.95 -13.24 3.66
N GLU A 165 -13.03 -13.52 4.96
CA GLU A 165 -13.70 -12.65 5.94
C GLU A 165 -12.93 -11.33 6.11
N SER A 166 -11.63 -11.40 6.44
CA SER A 166 -10.78 -10.23 6.59
C SER A 166 -10.65 -9.45 5.27
N VAL A 167 -10.58 -10.12 4.12
CA VAL A 167 -10.52 -9.48 2.81
C VAL A 167 -11.78 -8.65 2.54
N ASN A 168 -12.97 -9.20 2.79
CA ASN A 168 -14.21 -8.46 2.61
C ASN A 168 -14.29 -7.27 3.58
N ASN A 169 -13.93 -7.45 4.85
CA ASN A 169 -13.92 -6.33 5.80
C ASN A 169 -12.96 -5.22 5.35
N ARG A 170 -11.76 -5.56 4.88
CA ARG A 170 -10.79 -4.58 4.38
C ARG A 170 -11.30 -3.79 3.18
N LEU A 171 -12.08 -4.44 2.30
CA LEU A 171 -12.69 -3.77 1.15
C LEU A 171 -13.85 -2.86 1.59
N ASP A 172 -14.67 -3.29 2.55
CA ASP A 172 -15.73 -2.45 3.13
C ASP A 172 -15.13 -1.23 3.86
N VAL A 173 -14.10 -1.44 4.70
CA VAL A 173 -13.37 -0.37 5.39
C VAL A 173 -12.74 0.61 4.39
N PHE A 174 -12.18 0.12 3.29
CA PHE A 174 -11.65 0.95 2.21
C PHE A 174 -12.75 1.80 1.56
N GLU A 175 -13.88 1.20 1.20
CA GLU A 175 -15.02 1.92 0.60
C GLU A 175 -15.55 3.01 1.55
N GLU A 176 -15.60 2.75 2.85
CA GLU A 176 -16.13 3.70 3.84
C GLU A 176 -15.16 4.83 4.19
N ASN A 177 -13.85 4.53 4.30
CA ASN A 177 -12.88 5.47 4.88
C ASN A 177 -11.87 6.00 3.85
N THR A 178 -11.43 5.18 2.91
CA THR A 178 -10.36 5.53 1.97
C THR A 178 -10.89 6.02 0.62
N LEU A 179 -12.07 5.59 0.18
CA LEU A 179 -12.67 6.15 -1.04
C LEU A 179 -12.88 7.68 -0.95
N PRO A 180 -13.34 8.26 0.18
CA PRO A 180 -13.40 9.72 0.34
C PRO A 180 -12.04 10.42 0.19
N VAL A 181 -10.94 9.74 0.48
CA VAL A 181 -9.58 10.28 0.27
C VAL A 181 -9.26 10.38 -1.21
N ILE A 182 -9.65 9.38 -2.00
CA ILE A 182 -9.49 9.43 -3.46
C ILE A 182 -10.32 10.60 -3.99
N GLU A 183 -11.60 10.70 -3.59
CA GLU A 183 -12.49 11.80 -3.98
C GLU A 183 -11.92 13.18 -3.58
N HIS A 184 -11.22 13.27 -2.45
CA HIS A 184 -10.57 14.50 -1.99
C HIS A 184 -9.43 14.95 -2.92
N TYR A 185 -8.66 14.00 -3.48
CA TYR A 185 -7.57 14.29 -4.40
C TYR A 185 -7.98 14.35 -5.88
N GLU A 186 -9.19 13.89 -6.27
CA GLU A 186 -9.61 13.84 -7.69
C GLU A 186 -9.54 15.18 -8.42
N ASP A 187 -9.75 16.29 -7.71
CA ASP A 187 -9.70 17.65 -8.26
C ASP A 187 -8.28 18.28 -8.22
N ASP A 188 -7.28 17.56 -7.70
CA ASP A 188 -5.89 18.03 -7.63
C ASP A 188 -5.21 17.94 -9.01
N ASP A 189 -4.40 18.94 -9.35
CA ASP A 189 -3.69 18.99 -10.64
C ASP A 189 -2.64 17.85 -10.78
N ALA A 190 -2.18 17.27 -9.67
CA ALA A 190 -1.24 16.14 -9.64
C ALA A 190 -1.94 14.77 -9.71
N PHE A 191 -3.27 14.71 -9.71
CA PHE A 191 -4.03 13.46 -9.69
C PHE A 191 -4.10 12.76 -11.05
N VAL A 192 -3.78 11.47 -11.05
CA VAL A 192 -3.85 10.59 -12.23
C VAL A 192 -4.52 9.27 -11.87
N ALA A 193 -5.65 8.98 -12.50
CA ALA A 193 -6.32 7.69 -12.41
C ALA A 193 -5.67 6.68 -13.37
N ILE A 194 -5.38 5.48 -12.87
CA ILE A 194 -4.73 4.37 -13.57
C ILE A 194 -5.67 3.15 -13.55
N ASP A 195 -5.90 2.55 -14.71
CA ASP A 195 -6.63 1.28 -14.81
C ASP A 195 -5.74 0.13 -14.32
N GLY A 196 -6.04 -0.40 -13.13
CA GLY A 196 -5.30 -1.47 -12.47
C GLY A 196 -5.77 -2.89 -12.84
N GLU A 197 -6.73 -3.03 -13.77
CA GLU A 197 -7.15 -4.33 -14.32
C GLU A 197 -6.29 -4.76 -15.52
N GLN A 198 -5.45 -3.86 -16.03
CA GLN A 198 -4.46 -4.15 -17.07
C GLN A 198 -3.36 -5.10 -16.58
N THR A 199 -2.50 -5.56 -17.51
CA THR A 199 -1.33 -6.35 -17.11
C THR A 199 -0.36 -5.50 -16.26
N PRO A 200 0.43 -6.10 -15.36
CA PRO A 200 1.37 -5.35 -14.51
C PRO A 200 2.32 -4.42 -15.29
N ASP A 201 2.75 -4.84 -16.48
CA ASP A 201 3.63 -4.07 -17.38
C ASP A 201 2.91 -2.87 -18.01
N GLU A 202 1.62 -3.00 -18.35
CA GLU A 202 0.79 -1.90 -18.87
C GLU A 202 0.49 -0.88 -17.78
N VAL A 203 0.13 -1.34 -16.58
CA VAL A 203 -0.05 -0.47 -15.40
C VAL A 203 1.24 0.30 -15.10
N TRP A 204 2.40 -0.39 -15.16
CA TRP A 204 3.69 0.26 -14.96
C TRP A 204 3.96 1.34 -16.01
N ALA A 205 3.71 1.07 -17.29
CA ALA A 205 3.94 2.04 -18.36
C ALA A 205 3.08 3.31 -18.19
N ASP A 206 1.83 3.17 -17.75
CA ASP A 206 0.95 4.32 -17.47
C ASP A 206 1.45 5.14 -16.27
N ILE A 207 1.93 4.47 -15.21
CA ILE A 207 2.51 5.09 -14.01
C ILE A 207 3.81 5.84 -14.35
N GLU A 208 4.72 5.20 -15.09
CA GLU A 208 5.99 5.79 -15.51
C GLU A 208 5.74 7.07 -16.32
N ALA A 209 4.82 7.02 -17.29
CA ALA A 209 4.44 8.18 -18.08
C ALA A 209 3.87 9.33 -17.23
N ALA A 210 3.03 9.01 -16.24
CA ALA A 210 2.46 10.01 -15.33
C ALA A 210 3.54 10.73 -14.50
N ILE A 211 4.56 9.99 -14.04
CA ILE A 211 5.68 10.55 -13.26
C ILE A 211 6.62 11.38 -14.15
N GLU A 212 6.87 10.94 -15.38
CA GLU A 212 7.70 11.68 -16.33
C GLU A 212 7.05 12.99 -16.80
N ASP A 213 5.73 13.02 -17.00
CA ASP A 213 5.00 14.23 -17.45
C ASP A 213 4.94 15.33 -16.37
N ALA A 214 5.08 14.96 -15.09
CA ALA A 214 5.06 15.88 -13.95
C ALA A 214 6.43 16.54 -13.65
N ASN A 215 7.53 15.98 -14.17
CA ASN A 215 8.92 16.41 -13.90
C ASN A 215 9.56 17.24 -15.03
#